data_AF-A0AB37Z6A8-F1
#
_entry.id   AF-A0AB37Z6A8-F1
#
_cell.length_a   1.000
_cell.length_b   1.000
_cell.length_c   1.000
_cell.angle_alpha   90.00
_cell.angle_beta   90.00
_cell.angle_gamma   90.00
#
_symmetry.space_group_name_H-M   'P 1'
#
loop_
_entity.id
_entity.type
_entity.pdbx_description
1 polymer ?
#
loop_
_entity_poly.entity_id
_entity_poly.type
_entity_poly.pdbx_seq_one_letter_code
_entity_poly.pdbx_strand_id
1 'polypeptide(L)'
;MSLHTRDTNLDLIKWLAMLTMLLDHLRYVWPDTEWLFIVGRLAFPLFCLGIAANVARSQSGALYTEDNVRYLGWMAAFAVISELPYRLLSSDSSTINVMPSLLLGLLIAWGAHHRGRDGFVLALAGAAVAVLIQERLMYGVFGTLLPAALLLAIQRPGLVWLLPAALCVMANSRNRWLAEWELQPFTLLIVAVAFAAPLLGLLLLRRPGHFKIWPVKRWGYWFYPGHLAALHLIRSLG
;
A
#
# COMPACT_ATOMS: atom_id res chain seq x y z
N MET A 1 12.72 19.13 23.54
CA MET A 1 11.35 19.15 22.98
C MET A 1 11.45 19.01 21.46
N SER A 2 11.53 17.79 20.93
CA SER A 2 11.60 17.56 19.48
C SER A 2 10.17 17.58 18.93
N LEU A 3 9.76 18.72 18.38
CA LEU A 3 8.54 18.79 17.59
C LEU A 3 8.78 17.95 16.34
N HIS A 4 8.12 16.80 16.27
CA HIS A 4 8.07 15.96 15.09
C HIS A 4 7.43 16.79 13.96
N THR A 5 8.24 17.50 13.17
CA THR A 5 7.75 18.40 12.13
C THR A 5 6.90 17.60 11.17
N ARG A 6 5.61 17.92 11.16
CA ARG A 6 4.62 17.21 10.37
C ARG A 6 4.89 17.42 8.89
N ASP A 7 4.86 16.32 8.14
CA ASP A 7 5.10 16.35 6.70
C ASP A 7 3.77 16.41 5.95
N THR A 8 3.47 17.58 5.40
CA THR A 8 2.23 17.82 4.67
C THR A 8 2.15 17.07 3.34
N ASN A 9 3.29 16.78 2.70
CA ASN A 9 3.32 15.98 1.47
C ASN A 9 2.94 14.54 1.77
N LEU A 10 3.36 14.00 2.92
CA LEU A 10 2.95 12.67 3.35
C LEU A 10 1.43 12.60 3.56
N ASP A 11 0.81 13.64 4.14
CA ASP A 11 -0.64 13.68 4.28
C ASP A 11 -1.34 13.77 2.91
N LEU A 12 -0.80 14.54 1.96
CA LEU A 12 -1.29 14.59 0.59
C LEU A 12 -1.23 13.22 -0.11
N ILE A 13 -0.11 12.51 0.03
CA ILE A 13 0.08 11.14 -0.50
C ILE A 13 -0.97 10.19 0.08
N LYS A 14 -1.25 10.25 1.38
CA LYS A 14 -2.29 9.43 2.01
C LYS A 14 -3.68 9.74 1.47
N TRP A 15 -4.00 11.02 1.26
CA TRP A 15 -5.26 11.42 0.63
C TRP A 15 -5.40 10.88 -0.79
N LEU A 16 -4.35 11.01 -1.61
CA LEU A 16 -4.33 10.48 -2.96
C LEU A 16 -4.48 8.96 -2.96
N ALA A 17 -3.83 8.25 -2.02
CA ALA A 17 -3.97 6.82 -1.85
C ALA A 17 -5.43 6.41 -1.52
N MET A 18 -6.06 7.11 -0.57
CA MET A 18 -7.46 6.84 -0.19
C MET A 18 -8.44 7.16 -1.31
N LEU A 19 -8.26 8.27 -2.02
CA LEU A 19 -9.12 8.66 -3.13
C LEU A 19 -9.02 7.65 -4.28
N THR A 20 -7.80 7.32 -4.70
CA THR A 20 -7.58 6.36 -5.80
C THR A 20 -8.06 4.95 -5.42
N MET A 21 -7.96 4.54 -4.15
CA MET A 21 -8.55 3.30 -3.66
C MET A 21 -10.09 3.32 -3.71
N LEU A 22 -10.71 4.43 -3.32
CA LEU A 22 -12.16 4.57 -3.40
C LEU A 22 -12.62 4.47 -4.85
N LEU A 23 -11.95 5.20 -5.76
CA LEU A 23 -12.22 5.16 -7.20
C LEU A 23 -12.09 3.73 -7.74
N ASP A 24 -11.02 3.01 -7.39
CA ASP A 24 -10.83 1.59 -7.74
C ASP A 24 -12.09 0.77 -7.39
N HIS A 25 -12.62 0.94 -6.18
CA HIS A 25 -13.76 0.17 -5.70
C HIS A 25 -15.14 0.63 -6.22
N LEU A 26 -15.27 1.84 -6.79
CA LEU A 26 -16.54 2.27 -7.39
C LEU A 26 -16.97 1.37 -8.56
N ARG A 27 -16.02 0.69 -9.22
CA ARG A 27 -16.33 -0.30 -10.28
C ARG A 27 -17.24 -1.44 -9.80
N TYR A 28 -17.26 -1.75 -8.50
CA TYR A 28 -18.13 -2.78 -7.94
C TYR A 28 -19.59 -2.33 -7.86
N VAL A 29 -19.85 -1.02 -7.88
CA VAL A 29 -21.19 -0.42 -7.90
C VAL A 29 -21.62 -0.11 -9.34
N TRP A 30 -20.69 0.40 -10.16
CA TRP A 30 -20.94 0.75 -11.56
C TRP A 30 -20.03 -0.04 -12.51
N PRO A 31 -20.50 -1.17 -13.07
CA PRO A 31 -19.69 -2.02 -13.94
C PRO A 31 -19.10 -1.30 -15.17
N ASP A 32 -19.79 -0.30 -15.73
CA ASP A 32 -19.33 0.46 -16.91
C ASP A 32 -18.08 1.34 -16.65
N THR A 33 -17.55 1.33 -15.42
CA THR A 33 -16.42 2.17 -14.99
C THR A 33 -15.13 1.38 -14.78
N GLU A 34 -14.87 0.34 -15.59
CA GLU A 34 -13.65 -0.49 -15.50
C GLU A 34 -12.35 0.32 -15.56
N TRP A 35 -12.35 1.48 -16.25
CA TRP A 35 -11.20 2.38 -16.32
C TRP A 35 -10.74 2.90 -14.94
N LEU A 36 -11.62 2.90 -13.93
CA LEU A 36 -11.26 3.28 -12.57
C LEU A 36 -10.23 2.32 -11.95
N PHE A 37 -10.14 1.08 -12.44
CA PHE A 37 -9.11 0.13 -12.05
C PHE A 37 -7.69 0.65 -12.35
N ILE A 38 -7.51 1.33 -13.48
CA ILE A 38 -6.24 1.95 -13.88
C ILE A 38 -5.84 3.00 -12.85
N VAL A 39 -6.75 3.92 -12.52
CA VAL A 39 -6.51 4.97 -11.52
C VAL A 39 -6.24 4.36 -10.15
N GLY A 40 -6.93 3.28 -9.81
CA GLY A 40 -6.75 2.50 -8.59
C GLY A 40 -5.36 1.92 -8.39
N ARG A 41 -4.58 1.71 -9.47
CA ARG A 41 -3.20 1.22 -9.37
C ARG A 41 -2.27 2.18 -8.62
N LEU A 42 -2.65 3.45 -8.49
CA LEU A 42 -1.93 4.43 -7.67
C LEU A 42 -2.04 4.13 -6.17
N ALA A 43 -3.14 3.53 -5.71
CA ALA A 43 -3.45 3.44 -4.28
C ALA A 43 -2.40 2.64 -3.50
N PHE A 44 -2.13 1.40 -3.93
CA PHE A 44 -1.27 0.49 -3.19
C PHE A 44 0.17 1.00 -3.05
N PRO A 45 0.85 1.48 -4.12
CA PRO A 45 2.19 2.06 -4.01
C PRO A 45 2.24 3.30 -3.11
N LEU A 46 1.20 4.14 -3.12
CA LEU A 46 1.14 5.33 -2.26
C LEU A 46 0.93 4.96 -0.78
N PHE A 47 0.14 3.93 -0.47
CA PHE A 47 0.08 3.37 0.90
C PHE A 47 1.43 2.79 1.34
N CYS A 48 2.10 2.04 0.44
CA CYS A 48 3.44 1.52 0.71
C CYS A 48 4.47 2.63 0.94
N LEU A 49 4.36 3.74 0.21
CA LEU A 49 5.21 4.92 0.41
C LEU A 49 4.94 5.57 1.76
N GLY A 50 3.67 5.61 2.19
CA GLY A 50 3.28 6.05 3.52
C GLY A 50 3.97 5.25 4.63
N ILE A 51 3.98 3.92 4.49
CA ILE A 51 4.69 3.00 5.38
C ILE A 51 6.19 3.28 5.35
N ALA A 52 6.80 3.31 4.17
CA ALA A 52 8.23 3.54 3.99
C ALA A 52 8.70 4.87 4.61
N ALA A 53 7.93 5.94 4.42
CA ALA A 53 8.22 7.25 5.00
C ALA A 53 8.10 7.25 6.54
N ASN A 54 7.12 6.54 7.10
CA ASN A 54 7.01 6.36 8.55
C ASN A 54 8.21 5.59 9.10
N VAL A 55 8.62 4.50 8.43
CA VAL A 55 9.80 3.71 8.81
C VAL A 55 11.07 4.56 8.74
N ALA A 56 11.26 5.35 7.68
CA ALA A 56 12.42 6.21 7.51
C ALA A 56 12.57 7.28 8.62
N ARG A 57 11.48 7.64 9.31
CA ARG A 57 11.50 8.58 10.44
C ARG A 57 11.69 7.90 11.80
N SER A 58 11.51 6.59 11.88
CA SER A 58 11.77 5.84 13.11
C SER A 58 13.26 5.87 13.44
N GLN A 59 13.63 6.01 14.71
CA GLN A 59 15.04 6.04 15.10
C GLN A 59 15.66 4.65 14.88
N SER A 60 16.79 4.59 14.17
CA SER A 60 17.53 3.36 13.95
C SER A 60 18.00 2.77 15.28
N GLY A 61 17.48 1.59 15.64
CA GLY A 61 17.87 0.86 16.85
C GLY A 61 16.74 0.68 17.87
N ALA A 62 15.60 1.34 17.69
CA ALA A 62 14.43 1.21 18.57
C ALA A 62 13.35 0.35 17.89
N LEU A 63 13.63 -0.96 17.73
CA LEU A 63 12.68 -1.91 17.13
C LEU A 63 11.34 -1.90 17.87
N TYR A 64 11.40 -1.96 19.20
CA TYR A 64 10.24 -2.10 20.09
C TYR A 64 9.95 -0.80 20.85
N THR A 65 9.55 0.26 20.14
CA THR A 65 8.92 1.41 20.80
C THR A 65 7.43 1.16 20.97
N GLU A 66 6.82 1.74 22.01
CA GLU A 66 5.36 1.70 22.20
C GLU A 66 4.60 2.22 20.97
N ASP A 67 5.14 3.22 20.29
CA ASP A 67 4.56 3.79 19.08
C ASP A 67 4.59 2.80 17.90
N ASN A 68 5.70 2.08 17.71
CA ASN A 68 5.83 1.04 16.68
C ASN A 68 4.91 -0.15 16.98
N VAL A 69 4.90 -0.64 18.22
CA VAL A 69 4.03 -1.76 18.65
C VAL A 69 2.56 -1.37 18.46
N ARG A 70 2.19 -0.14 18.82
CA ARG A 70 0.83 0.37 18.58
C ARG A 70 0.52 0.47 17.09
N TYR A 71 1.45 0.96 16.26
CA TYR A 71 1.26 1.02 14.80
C TYR A 71 1.02 -0.38 14.20
N LEU A 72 1.85 -1.35 14.58
CA LEU A 72 1.72 -2.75 14.18
C LEU A 72 0.38 -3.34 14.63
N GLY A 73 0.00 -3.12 15.89
CA GLY A 73 -1.26 -3.60 16.46
C GLY A 73 -2.49 -3.05 15.74
N TRP A 74 -2.48 -1.76 15.38
CA TRP A 74 -3.55 -1.17 14.56
C TRP A 74 -3.62 -1.79 13.16
N MET A 75 -2.49 -1.99 12.50
CA MET A 75 -2.47 -2.64 11.18
C MET A 75 -2.99 -4.09 11.25
N ALA A 76 -2.60 -4.85 12.28
CA ALA A 76 -3.07 -6.21 12.48
C ALA A 76 -4.58 -6.26 12.81
N ALA A 77 -5.06 -5.38 13.70
CA ALA A 77 -6.48 -5.31 14.06
C ALA A 77 -7.35 -4.98 12.83
N PHE A 78 -6.96 -3.98 12.04
CA PHE A 78 -7.71 -3.61 10.84
C PHE A 78 -7.55 -4.62 9.70
N ALA A 79 -6.47 -5.39 9.65
CA ALA A 79 -6.38 -6.52 8.73
C ALA A 79 -7.48 -7.57 9.00
N VAL A 80 -7.83 -7.79 10.27
CA VAL A 80 -8.93 -8.71 10.64
C VAL A 80 -10.28 -8.05 10.43
N ILE A 81 -10.48 -6.83 10.95
CA ILE A 81 -11.78 -6.11 10.87
C ILE A 81 -12.22 -5.90 9.41
N SER A 82 -11.27 -5.58 8.53
CA SER A 82 -11.58 -5.29 7.12
C SER A 82 -11.84 -6.53 6.27
N GLU A 83 -11.58 -7.74 6.77
CA GLU A 83 -11.81 -8.95 6.00
C GLU A 83 -13.30 -9.18 5.71
N LEU A 84 -14.18 -8.94 6.69
CA LEU A 84 -15.63 -9.08 6.51
C LEU A 84 -16.18 -8.15 5.41
N PRO A 85 -16.01 -6.81 5.47
CA PRO A 85 -16.54 -5.93 4.44
C PRO A 85 -15.86 -6.15 3.07
N TYR A 86 -14.60 -6.59 3.06
CA TYR A 86 -13.92 -6.98 1.82
C TYR A 86 -14.58 -8.20 1.15
N ARG A 87 -14.88 -9.25 1.92
CA ARG A 87 -15.57 -10.46 1.44
C ARG A 87 -16.99 -10.15 0.95
N LEU A 88 -17.70 -9.25 1.62
CA LEU A 88 -19.05 -8.85 1.22
C LEU A 88 -19.06 -8.07 -0.11
N LEU A 89 -18.05 -7.24 -0.38
CA LEU A 89 -17.95 -6.50 -1.63
C LEU A 89 -17.39 -7.34 -2.79
N SER A 90 -16.41 -8.20 -2.52
CA SER A 90 -15.68 -8.99 -3.52
C SER A 90 -15.75 -10.49 -3.19
N SER A 91 -16.97 -11.07 -3.20
CA SER A 91 -17.25 -12.48 -2.86
C SER A 91 -16.38 -13.50 -3.61
N ASP A 92 -16.09 -13.21 -4.89
CA ASP A 92 -15.41 -14.16 -5.79
C ASP A 92 -13.88 -14.04 -5.72
N SER A 93 -13.34 -13.18 -4.85
CA SER A 93 -11.90 -13.01 -4.72
C SER A 93 -11.26 -14.19 -3.99
N SER A 94 -10.24 -14.79 -4.59
CA SER A 94 -9.41 -15.83 -3.97
C SER A 94 -8.40 -15.29 -2.94
N THR A 95 -8.19 -13.98 -2.89
CA THR A 95 -7.23 -13.34 -1.98
C THR A 95 -7.90 -12.86 -0.70
N ILE A 96 -7.12 -12.60 0.35
CA ILE A 96 -7.55 -11.83 1.52
C ILE A 96 -7.42 -10.33 1.23
N ASN A 97 -7.96 -9.48 2.11
CA ASN A 97 -7.88 -8.03 1.93
C ASN A 97 -6.42 -7.51 1.83
N VAL A 98 -6.23 -6.23 1.49
CA VAL A 98 -4.89 -5.69 1.19
C VAL A 98 -4.00 -5.49 2.43
N MET A 99 -4.59 -5.40 3.63
CA MET A 99 -3.88 -5.02 4.85
C MET A 99 -2.81 -6.03 5.28
N PRO A 100 -3.01 -7.36 5.20
CA PRO A 100 -1.94 -8.35 5.37
C PRO A 100 -0.71 -8.11 4.49
N SER A 101 -0.88 -7.70 3.22
CA SER A 101 0.25 -7.36 2.35
C SER A 101 1.01 -6.14 2.87
N LEU A 102 0.28 -5.11 3.32
CA LEU A 102 0.87 -3.91 3.92
C LEU A 102 1.57 -4.21 5.26
N LEU A 103 0.98 -5.08 6.08
CA LEU A 103 1.51 -5.51 7.38
C LEU A 103 2.84 -6.25 7.20
N LEU A 104 2.89 -7.24 6.31
CA LEU A 104 4.14 -7.94 5.99
C LEU A 104 5.17 -6.97 5.40
N GLY A 105 4.76 -6.05 4.53
CA GLY A 105 5.67 -5.05 3.99
C GLY A 105 6.22 -4.07 5.01
N LEU A 106 5.42 -3.70 6.03
CA LEU A 106 5.91 -2.95 7.18
C LEU A 106 6.98 -3.74 7.96
N LEU A 107 6.74 -5.02 8.25
CA LEU A 107 7.70 -5.87 8.97
C LEU A 107 9.03 -6.01 8.20
N ILE A 108 8.95 -6.23 6.88
CA ILE A 108 10.13 -6.33 6.02
C ILE A 108 10.89 -4.99 5.96
N ALA A 109 10.19 -3.88 5.78
CA ALA A 109 10.81 -2.56 5.75
C ALA A 109 11.45 -2.18 7.10
N TRP A 110 10.78 -2.47 8.22
CA TRP A 110 11.34 -2.25 9.55
C TRP A 110 12.57 -3.11 9.82
N GLY A 111 12.51 -4.40 9.46
CA GLY A 111 13.66 -5.29 9.59
C GLY A 111 14.85 -4.83 8.74
N ALA A 112 14.60 -4.37 7.52
CA ALA A 112 15.63 -3.79 6.66
C ALA A 112 16.20 -2.45 7.19
N HIS A 113 15.38 -1.65 7.87
CA HIS A 113 15.79 -0.39 8.49
C HIS A 113 16.71 -0.61 9.70
N HIS A 114 16.41 -1.63 10.52
CA HIS A 114 17.15 -1.94 11.74
C HIS A 114 18.29 -2.91 11.44
N ARG A 115 19.47 -2.37 11.12
CA ARG A 115 20.68 -3.16 10.82
C ARG A 115 21.12 -3.93 12.07
N GLY A 116 20.78 -5.22 12.12
CA GLY A 116 21.10 -6.13 13.24
C GLY A 116 20.53 -7.53 13.02
N ARG A 117 20.87 -8.47 13.91
CA ARG A 117 20.36 -9.87 13.83
C ARG A 117 18.83 -9.91 13.91
N ASP A 118 18.25 -9.18 14.84
CA ASP A 118 16.80 -9.18 15.06
C ASP A 118 16.04 -8.57 13.87
N GLY A 119 16.56 -7.49 13.29
CA GLY A 119 15.99 -6.88 12.09
C GLY A 119 16.09 -7.80 10.86
N PHE A 120 17.22 -8.49 10.70
CA PHE A 120 17.39 -9.49 9.65
C PHE A 120 16.41 -10.66 9.81
N VAL A 121 16.29 -11.21 11.02
CA VAL A 121 15.33 -12.29 11.33
C VAL A 121 13.90 -11.82 11.06
N LEU A 122 13.54 -10.60 11.46
CA LEU A 122 12.21 -10.04 11.21
C LEU A 122 11.91 -9.90 9.72
N ALA A 123 12.85 -9.35 8.94
CA ALA A 123 12.69 -9.20 7.50
C ALA A 123 12.58 -10.56 6.80
N LEU A 124 13.43 -11.51 7.19
CA LEU A 124 13.42 -12.86 6.64
C LEU A 124 12.14 -13.61 6.98
N ALA A 125 11.67 -13.54 8.24
CA ALA A 125 10.41 -14.14 8.66
C ALA A 125 9.22 -13.53 7.92
N GLY A 126 9.17 -12.21 7.79
CA GLY A 126 8.12 -11.52 7.03
C GLY A 126 8.11 -11.93 5.55
N ALA A 127 9.29 -12.02 4.92
CA ALA A 127 9.41 -12.48 3.54
C ALA A 127 9.04 -13.97 3.37
N ALA A 128 9.46 -14.82 4.31
CA ALA A 128 9.12 -16.26 4.29
C ALA A 128 7.61 -16.47 4.41
N VAL A 129 6.95 -15.76 5.34
CA VAL A 129 5.49 -15.78 5.45
C VAL A 129 4.86 -15.30 4.15
N ALA A 130 5.33 -14.19 3.58
CA ALA A 130 4.81 -13.66 2.32
C ALA A 130 4.90 -14.66 1.15
N VAL A 131 5.98 -15.46 1.09
CA VAL A 131 6.15 -16.53 0.10
C VAL A 131 5.19 -17.70 0.36
N LEU A 132 5.03 -18.12 1.62
CA LEU A 132 4.15 -19.23 1.99
C LEU A 132 2.67 -18.93 1.71
N ILE A 133 2.23 -17.70 1.93
CA ILE A 133 0.83 -17.29 1.72
C ILE A 133 0.63 -16.48 0.44
N GLN A 134 1.58 -16.49 -0.49
CA GLN A 134 1.59 -15.58 -1.64
C GLN A 134 0.32 -15.66 -2.49
N GLU A 135 -0.29 -16.84 -2.63
CA GLU A 135 -1.54 -17.04 -3.39
C GLU A 135 -2.73 -16.33 -2.76
N ARG A 136 -2.72 -16.13 -1.44
CA ARG A 136 -3.76 -15.40 -0.72
C ARG A 136 -3.50 -13.90 -0.67
N LEU A 137 -2.28 -13.43 -0.93
CA LEU A 137 -1.93 -12.01 -0.89
C LEU A 137 -2.29 -11.31 -2.21
N MET A 138 -3.05 -10.20 -2.11
CA MET A 138 -3.53 -9.42 -3.26
C MET A 138 -2.43 -9.01 -4.24
N TYR A 139 -1.25 -8.64 -3.73
CA TYR A 139 -0.10 -8.23 -4.55
C TYR A 139 1.09 -9.22 -4.48
N GLY A 140 0.86 -10.41 -3.91
CA GLY A 140 1.89 -11.43 -3.71
C GLY A 140 3.11 -10.95 -2.92
N VAL A 141 4.22 -11.69 -3.07
CA VAL A 141 5.49 -11.34 -2.43
C VAL A 141 6.04 -9.99 -2.93
N PHE A 142 5.89 -9.67 -4.22
CA PHE A 142 6.37 -8.40 -4.78
C PHE A 142 5.73 -7.18 -4.12
N GLY A 143 4.43 -7.25 -3.82
CA GLY A 143 3.75 -6.20 -3.07
C GLY A 143 4.29 -6.03 -1.65
N THR A 144 4.63 -7.12 -0.96
CA THR A 144 5.21 -7.05 0.40
C THR A 144 6.63 -6.48 0.41
N LEU A 145 7.40 -6.63 -0.68
CA LEU A 145 8.74 -6.05 -0.78
C LEU A 145 8.71 -4.54 -1.08
N LEU A 146 7.58 -4.02 -1.56
CA LEU A 146 7.47 -2.65 -2.06
C LEU A 146 7.78 -1.57 -0.99
N PRO A 147 7.29 -1.64 0.26
CA PRO A 147 7.67 -0.66 1.29
C PRO A 147 9.17 -0.63 1.56
N ALA A 148 9.86 -1.77 1.54
CA ALA A 148 11.31 -1.82 1.74
C ALA A 148 12.08 -1.23 0.55
N ALA A 149 11.61 -1.47 -0.68
CA ALA A 149 12.18 -0.83 -1.88
C ALA A 149 11.97 0.69 -1.89
N LEU A 150 10.79 1.16 -1.48
CA LEU A 150 10.49 2.59 -1.34
C LEU A 150 11.33 3.23 -0.22
N LEU A 151 11.55 2.53 0.89
CA LEU A 151 12.45 2.97 1.95
C LEU A 151 13.87 3.19 1.41
N LEU A 152 14.38 2.24 0.62
CA LEU A 152 15.68 2.37 -0.03
C LEU A 152 15.70 3.56 -1.01
N ALA A 153 14.64 3.79 -1.78
CA ALA A 153 14.51 4.91 -2.72
C ALA A 153 14.38 6.29 -2.03
N ILE A 154 13.81 6.34 -0.83
CA ILE A 154 13.81 7.53 0.04
C ILE A 154 15.26 7.83 0.48
N GLN A 155 15.97 6.82 0.97
CA GLN A 155 17.34 6.96 1.49
C GLN A 155 18.38 7.23 0.39
N ARG A 156 18.21 6.66 -0.81
CA ARG A 156 19.16 6.75 -1.93
C ARG A 156 18.43 7.17 -3.22
N PRO A 157 18.26 8.49 -3.47
CA PRO A 157 17.67 8.96 -4.72
C PRO A 157 18.48 8.57 -5.95
N GLY A 158 17.81 8.45 -7.10
CA GLY A 158 18.43 8.17 -8.39
C GLY A 158 17.88 6.88 -9.01
N LEU A 159 18.75 6.07 -9.59
CA LEU A 159 18.37 4.82 -10.29
C LEU A 159 17.62 3.82 -9.41
N VAL A 160 17.80 3.88 -8.08
CA VAL A 160 17.08 3.07 -7.10
C VAL A 160 15.56 3.25 -7.19
N TRP A 161 15.07 4.39 -7.71
CA TRP A 161 13.64 4.61 -7.90
C TRP A 161 13.00 3.65 -8.91
N LEU A 162 13.80 3.06 -9.80
CA LEU A 162 13.33 2.04 -10.74
C LEU A 162 13.00 0.72 -10.03
N LEU A 163 13.57 0.44 -8.86
CA LEU A 163 13.29 -0.78 -8.09
C LEU A 163 11.82 -0.87 -7.63
N PRO A 164 11.25 0.12 -6.89
CA PRO A 164 9.84 0.08 -6.56
C PRO A 164 8.93 0.16 -7.78
N ALA A 165 9.34 0.86 -8.86
CA ALA A 165 8.58 0.87 -10.12
C ALA A 165 8.48 -0.52 -10.76
N ALA A 166 9.59 -1.25 -10.84
CA ALA A 166 9.61 -2.63 -11.33
C ALA A 166 8.80 -3.57 -10.44
N LEU A 167 8.92 -3.46 -9.11
CA LEU A 167 8.12 -4.26 -8.17
C LEU A 167 6.63 -3.99 -8.32
N CYS A 168 6.19 -2.76 -8.59
CA CYS A 168 4.79 -2.45 -8.85
C CYS A 168 4.28 -3.14 -10.12
N VAL A 169 5.08 -3.20 -11.18
CA VAL A 169 4.72 -3.93 -12.40
C VAL A 169 4.60 -5.43 -12.11
N MET A 170 5.58 -6.02 -11.44
CA MET A 170 5.56 -7.45 -11.05
C MET A 170 4.43 -7.79 -10.08
N ALA A 171 4.08 -6.87 -9.17
CA ALA A 171 2.95 -7.06 -8.26
C ALA A 171 1.61 -7.06 -9.01
N ASN A 172 1.51 -6.32 -10.12
CA ASN A 172 0.31 -6.30 -10.96
C ASN A 172 0.28 -7.43 -11.99
N SER A 173 1.40 -8.07 -12.34
CA SER A 173 1.44 -9.21 -13.28
C SER A 173 0.66 -10.43 -12.81
N ARG A 174 0.27 -10.47 -11.52
CA ARG A 174 -0.59 -11.51 -10.94
C ARG A 174 -2.08 -11.21 -11.04
N ASN A 175 -2.46 -10.03 -11.55
CA ASN A 175 -3.87 -9.73 -11.76
C ASN A 175 -4.42 -10.57 -12.90
N ARG A 176 -5.56 -11.21 -12.65
CA ARG A 176 -6.33 -12.00 -13.64
C ARG A 176 -6.53 -11.27 -14.97
N TRP A 177 -6.69 -9.95 -14.92
CA TRP A 177 -6.83 -9.05 -16.07
C TRP A 177 -5.62 -9.06 -17.01
N LEU A 178 -4.39 -9.20 -16.49
CA LEU A 178 -3.18 -9.31 -17.30
C LEU A 178 -3.03 -10.68 -17.98
N ALA A 179 -3.62 -11.73 -17.39
CA ALA A 179 -3.64 -13.06 -17.96
C ALA A 179 -4.75 -13.25 -19.01
N GLU A 180 -5.86 -12.52 -18.90
CA GLU A 180 -7.02 -12.65 -19.81
C GLU A 180 -6.97 -11.68 -21.02
N TRP A 181 -6.24 -10.56 -20.94
CA TRP A 181 -6.32 -9.44 -21.93
C TRP A 181 -5.00 -9.20 -22.69
N GLU A 182 -4.34 -10.26 -23.16
CA GLU A 182 -3.01 -10.21 -23.83
C GLU A 182 -2.83 -8.96 -24.73
N LEU A 183 -1.86 -8.10 -24.35
CA LEU A 183 -1.35 -6.93 -25.08
C LEU A 183 -2.36 -5.88 -25.57
N GLN A 184 -3.56 -5.82 -25.01
CA GLN A 184 -4.49 -4.73 -25.33
C GLN A 184 -4.03 -3.37 -24.75
N PRO A 185 -4.43 -2.23 -25.36
CA PRO A 185 -4.08 -0.88 -24.86
C PRO A 185 -4.40 -0.67 -23.37
N PHE A 186 -5.48 -1.31 -22.89
CA PHE A 186 -5.88 -1.27 -21.49
C PHE A 186 -4.83 -1.88 -20.55
N THR A 187 -4.30 -3.06 -20.90
CA THR A 187 -3.25 -3.77 -20.17
C THR A 187 -1.95 -2.95 -20.11
N LEU A 188 -1.57 -2.32 -21.22
CA LEU A 188 -0.40 -1.43 -21.28
C LEU A 188 -0.57 -0.22 -20.36
N LEU A 189 -1.78 0.35 -20.30
CA LEU A 189 -2.06 1.50 -19.44
C LEU A 189 -2.02 1.12 -17.94
N ILE A 190 -2.51 -0.07 -17.57
CA ILE A 190 -2.37 -0.61 -16.20
C ILE A 190 -0.88 -0.71 -15.83
N VAL A 191 -0.06 -1.31 -16.69
CA VAL A 191 1.39 -1.47 -16.45
C VAL A 191 2.08 -0.11 -16.36
N ALA A 192 1.77 0.81 -17.26
CA ALA A 192 2.33 2.16 -17.27
C ALA A 192 1.99 2.93 -15.99
N VAL A 193 0.73 2.90 -15.54
CA VAL A 193 0.31 3.57 -14.30
C VAL A 193 0.92 2.88 -13.07
N ALA A 194 0.98 1.55 -13.04
CA ALA A 194 1.64 0.81 -11.95
C ALA A 194 3.13 1.17 -11.84
N PHE A 195 3.83 1.30 -12.97
CA PHE A 195 5.23 1.73 -13.02
C PHE A 195 5.40 3.18 -12.55
N ALA A 196 4.53 4.09 -13.01
CA ALA A 196 4.60 5.51 -12.69
C ALA A 196 4.21 5.83 -11.23
N ALA A 197 3.29 5.05 -10.64
CA ALA A 197 2.73 5.27 -9.32
C ALA A 197 3.77 5.54 -8.20
N PRO A 198 4.77 4.66 -7.96
CA PRO A 198 5.77 4.90 -6.93
C PRO A 198 6.69 6.08 -7.26
N LEU A 199 6.97 6.33 -8.55
CA LEU A 199 7.81 7.45 -9.00
C LEU A 199 7.13 8.79 -8.72
N LEU A 200 5.84 8.90 -9.04
CA LEU A 200 5.01 10.07 -8.76
C LEU A 200 4.91 10.33 -7.25
N GLY A 201 4.71 9.27 -6.47
CA GLY A 201 4.70 9.36 -5.00
C GLY A 201 6.03 9.88 -4.44
N LEU A 202 7.16 9.32 -4.88
CA LEU A 202 8.50 9.74 -4.44
C LEU A 202 8.83 11.17 -4.86
N LEU A 203 8.42 11.58 -6.07
CA LEU A 203 8.55 12.96 -6.53
C LEU A 203 7.74 13.90 -5.64
N LEU A 204 6.48 13.57 -5.35
CA LEU A 204 5.59 14.37 -4.52
C LEU A 204 6.11 14.51 -3.09
N LEU A 205 6.64 13.42 -2.52
CA LEU A 205 7.23 13.42 -1.17
C LEU A 205 8.40 14.41 -1.05
N ARG A 206 9.20 14.57 -2.11
CA ARG A 206 10.40 15.42 -2.13
C ARG A 206 10.16 16.87 -2.53
N ARG A 207 8.97 17.23 -3.04
CA ARG A 207 8.65 18.62 -3.39
C ARG A 207 8.61 19.47 -2.11
N PRO A 208 9.01 20.75 -2.15
CA PRO A 208 8.73 21.64 -1.03
C PRO A 208 7.20 21.74 -0.85
N GLY A 209 6.73 21.49 0.37
CA GLY A 209 5.30 21.46 0.68
C GLY A 209 4.74 22.88 0.83
N HIS A 210 3.89 23.31 -0.10
CA HIS A 210 3.22 24.62 -0.04
C HIS A 210 1.72 24.49 0.29
N PHE A 211 1.19 23.27 0.34
CA PHE A 211 -0.23 23.01 0.55
C PHE A 211 -0.57 22.89 2.03
N LYS A 212 -1.75 23.37 2.44
CA LYS A 212 -2.33 23.08 3.76
C LYS A 212 -3.27 21.88 3.63
N ILE A 213 -2.80 20.69 4.02
CA ILE A 213 -3.59 19.45 3.93
C ILE A 213 -4.01 18.98 5.33
N TRP A 214 -5.27 18.55 5.47
CA TRP A 214 -5.80 18.03 6.73
C TRP A 214 -5.18 16.65 7.05
N PRO A 215 -4.72 16.40 8.30
CA PRO A 215 -3.93 15.21 8.61
C PRO A 215 -4.72 13.93 8.52
N VAL A 216 -4.12 12.94 7.86
CA VAL A 216 -4.60 11.55 7.91
C VAL A 216 -3.95 10.88 9.12
N LYS A 217 -4.70 10.86 10.23
CA LYS A 217 -4.31 10.22 11.50
C LYS A 217 -4.94 8.83 11.60
N ARG A 218 -5.32 8.41 12.81
CA ARG A 218 -5.93 7.10 13.11
C ARG A 218 -7.29 6.89 12.43
N TRP A 219 -8.02 7.95 12.12
CA TRP A 219 -9.29 7.84 11.39
C TRP A 219 -9.09 7.19 10.00
N GLY A 220 -7.90 7.31 9.40
CA GLY A 220 -7.60 6.71 8.09
C GLY A 220 -7.69 5.19 8.08
N TYR A 221 -7.54 4.52 9.23
CA TYR A 221 -7.76 3.07 9.31
C TYR A 221 -9.22 2.69 9.12
N TRP A 222 -10.14 3.48 9.70
CA TRP A 222 -11.58 3.26 9.56
C TRP A 222 -12.09 3.51 8.15
N PHE A 223 -11.38 4.32 7.36
CA PHE A 223 -11.72 4.55 5.97
C PHE A 223 -11.82 3.24 5.20
N TYR A 224 -10.85 2.31 5.35
CA TYR A 224 -10.81 1.06 4.59
C TYR A 224 -12.04 0.15 4.80
N PRO A 225 -12.35 -0.36 6.00
CA PRO A 225 -13.57 -1.16 6.19
C PRO A 225 -14.85 -0.34 5.98
N GLY A 226 -14.84 0.96 6.33
CA GLY A 226 -16.03 1.81 6.26
C GLY A 226 -16.51 2.04 4.83
N HIS A 227 -15.63 2.41 3.89
CA HIS A 227 -16.04 2.62 2.51
C HIS A 227 -16.41 1.31 1.81
N LEU A 228 -15.75 0.19 2.12
CA LEU A 228 -16.14 -1.14 1.60
C LEU A 228 -17.57 -1.51 2.02
N ALA A 229 -17.89 -1.34 3.31
CA ALA A 229 -19.24 -1.58 3.82
C ALA A 229 -20.27 -0.64 3.18
N ALA A 230 -19.95 0.65 3.03
CA ALA A 230 -20.83 1.62 2.39
C ALA A 230 -21.11 1.27 0.92
N LEU A 231 -20.09 0.89 0.16
CA LEU A 231 -20.25 0.49 -1.24
C LEU A 231 -21.07 -0.81 -1.37
N HIS A 232 -20.87 -1.77 -0.45
CA HIS A 232 -21.71 -2.97 -0.41
C HIS A 232 -23.18 -2.63 -0.15
N LEU A 233 -23.46 -1.74 0.81
CA LEU A 233 -24.83 -1.29 1.08
C LEU A 233 -25.45 -0.59 -0.13
N ILE A 234 -24.72 0.33 -0.77
CA ILE A 234 -25.19 1.02 -1.99
C ILE A 234 -25.52 0.00 -3.09
N ARG A 235 -24.63 -0.97 -3.33
CA ARG A 235 -24.84 -2.04 -4.32
C ARG A 235 -26.03 -2.93 -3.98
N SER A 236 -26.35 -3.13 -2.70
CA SER A 236 -27.50 -3.96 -2.29
C SER A 236 -28.85 -3.25 -2.35
N LEU A 237 -28.85 -1.91 -2.42
CA LEU A 237 -30.04 -1.07 -2.42
C LEU A 237 -30.46 -0.60 -3.82
N GLY A 238 -29.57 -0.70 -4.81
CA GLY A 238 -29.83 -0.39 -6.22
C GLY A 238 -30.03 -1.65 -7.04
#